data_AF-A0A3D5SPW9-F1
#
_entry.id   AF-A0A3D5SPW9-F1
#
_cell.length_a   1.000
_cell.length_b   1.000
_cell.length_c   1.000
_cell.angle_alpha   90.00
_cell.angle_beta   90.00
_cell.angle_gamma   90.00
#
_symmetry.space_group_name_H-M   'P 1'
#
loop_
_entity.id
_entity.type
_entity.pdbx_description
1 polymer ?
#
loop_
_entity_poly.entity_id
_entity_poly.type
_entity_poly.pdbx_seq_one_letter_code
_entity_poly.pdbx_strand_id
1 'polypeptide(L)'
;MSECVGEEILQSYLDGELAGGNLQSVSAHLASCLTCSVVVRELEQENKLVAAALSPEFEASVPGKRLRHRIDAAIAGAGQFRQVSSGAVETSVAVGLRGWLGSLFDFTPQRAFGYAGLLAVLTFAVIFAVVQRRNTPITLGGNDVALVDKGTERRAPGPGSDSTAAVVPPAPVKAPVQKMARGTASTSSRSRNVATRLPSGTSATVANHVRLLPGERTYLQTIADLDSTIKLDKGQMKPALQAEYERNLAFVDRALAAARTAAKSNPNDPDAAQFMFSAYQSKVDLLNTVADARVYDRQP
;
A
#
# COMPACT_ATOMS: atom_id res chain seq x y z
N MET A 1 -27.76 -0.37 37.56
CA MET A 1 -27.02 0.54 36.67
C MET A 1 -26.15 -0.34 35.82
N SER A 2 -26.54 -0.58 34.57
CA SER A 2 -25.74 -1.36 33.62
C SER A 2 -24.43 -0.64 33.36
N GLU A 3 -23.33 -1.37 33.38
CA GLU A 3 -22.02 -0.86 33.01
C GLU A 3 -22.06 -0.31 31.57
N CYS A 4 -21.43 0.84 31.33
CA CYS A 4 -21.39 1.47 30.01
C CYS A 4 -20.50 0.66 29.07
N VAL A 5 -20.77 0.74 27.77
CA VAL A 5 -19.94 0.12 26.74
C VAL A 5 -18.59 0.84 26.67
N GLY A 6 -17.49 0.08 26.62
CA GLY A 6 -16.15 0.62 26.46
C GLY A 6 -15.95 1.32 25.11
N GLU A 7 -15.07 2.32 25.08
CA GLU A 7 -14.80 3.14 23.89
C GLU A 7 -14.32 2.31 22.69
N GLU A 8 -13.46 1.30 22.90
CA GLU A 8 -12.98 0.38 21.85
C GLU A 8 -14.15 -0.32 21.13
N ILE A 9 -15.15 -0.78 21.89
CA ILE A 9 -16.34 -1.44 21.34
C ILE A 9 -17.22 -0.44 20.58
N LEU A 10 -17.31 0.81 21.05
CA LEU A 10 -18.03 1.87 20.34
C LEU A 10 -17.32 2.26 19.02
N GLN A 11 -15.99 2.28 19.01
CA GLN A 11 -15.20 2.51 17.80
C GLN A 11 -15.39 1.38 16.79
N SER A 12 -15.24 0.12 17.20
CA SER A 12 -15.53 -1.03 16.33
C SER A 12 -16.98 -1.00 15.79
N TYR A 13 -17.93 -0.42 16.55
CA TYR A 13 -19.34 -0.29 16.14
C TYR A 13 -19.47 0.74 15.02
N LEU A 14 -18.78 1.86 15.15
CA LEU A 14 -18.74 2.91 14.14
C LEU A 14 -18.00 2.48 12.87
N ASP A 15 -16.95 1.69 13.01
CA ASP A 15 -16.17 1.15 11.89
C ASP A 15 -16.86 -0.04 11.19
N GLY A 16 -17.92 -0.58 11.79
CA GLY A 16 -18.68 -1.72 11.25
C GLY A 16 -17.97 -3.07 11.41
N GLU A 17 -16.98 -3.17 12.30
CA GLU A 17 -16.16 -4.37 12.51
C GLU A 17 -16.76 -5.36 13.54
N LEU A 18 -17.85 -5.00 14.23
CA LEU A 18 -18.49 -5.92 15.17
C LEU A 18 -19.23 -7.08 14.49
N ALA A 19 -18.99 -8.28 15.02
CA ALA A 19 -19.81 -9.45 14.73
C ALA A 19 -21.28 -9.27 15.18
N GLY A 20 -22.21 -9.89 14.45
CA GLY A 20 -23.65 -9.61 14.56
C GLY A 20 -24.26 -9.73 15.95
N GLY A 21 -23.82 -10.68 16.79
CA GLY A 21 -24.30 -10.82 18.17
C GLY A 21 -23.95 -9.62 19.06
N ASN A 22 -22.76 -9.05 18.88
CA ASN A 22 -22.34 -7.89 19.64
C ASN A 22 -22.96 -6.60 19.08
N LEU A 23 -23.17 -6.50 17.76
CA LEU A 23 -23.85 -5.36 17.13
C LEU A 23 -25.27 -5.17 17.68
N GLN A 24 -26.03 -6.27 17.83
CA GLN A 24 -27.38 -6.21 18.41
C GLN A 24 -27.37 -5.79 19.88
N SER A 25 -26.41 -6.29 20.66
CA SER A 25 -26.25 -5.91 22.07
C SER A 25 -25.89 -4.43 22.22
N VAL A 26 -24.91 -3.94 21.46
CA VAL A 26 -24.46 -2.54 21.49
C VAL A 26 -25.57 -1.61 20.99
N SER A 27 -26.26 -1.93 19.90
CA SER A 27 -27.38 -1.11 19.42
C SER A 27 -28.54 -1.02 20.42
N ALA A 28 -28.89 -2.13 21.10
CA ALA A 28 -29.89 -2.13 22.17
C ALA A 28 -29.43 -1.30 23.39
N HIS A 29 -28.14 -1.35 23.72
CA HIS A 29 -27.56 -0.52 24.77
C HIS A 29 -27.59 0.97 24.39
N LEU A 30 -27.22 1.34 23.17
CA LEU A 30 -27.26 2.72 22.68
C LEU A 30 -28.68 3.31 22.68
N ALA A 31 -29.69 2.47 22.45
CA ALA A 31 -31.09 2.90 22.52
C ALA A 31 -31.57 3.18 23.96
N SER A 32 -30.91 2.60 24.97
CA SER A 32 -31.34 2.69 26.38
C SER A 32 -30.39 3.50 27.28
N CYS A 33 -29.14 3.74 26.85
CA CYS A 33 -28.12 4.44 27.61
C CYS A 33 -27.81 5.81 26.97
N LEU A 34 -28.26 6.89 27.62
CA LEU A 34 -28.04 8.25 27.14
C LEU A 34 -26.55 8.60 27.02
N THR A 35 -25.72 8.21 28.00
CA THR A 35 -24.29 8.51 28.02
C THR A 35 -23.57 7.93 26.80
N CYS A 36 -23.76 6.64 26.51
CA CYS A 36 -23.15 6.02 25.34
C CYS A 36 -23.66 6.62 24.04
N SER A 37 -24.94 6.99 23.96
CA SER A 37 -25.49 7.66 22.76
C SER A 37 -24.84 9.02 22.50
N VAL A 38 -24.50 9.79 23.54
CA VAL A 38 -23.82 11.08 23.40
C VAL A 38 -22.39 10.88 22.90
N VAL A 39 -21.65 9.94 23.49
CA VAL A 39 -20.27 9.62 23.07
C VAL A 39 -20.23 9.17 21.61
N VAL A 40 -21.17 8.31 21.18
CA VAL A 40 -21.25 7.89 19.76
C VAL A 40 -21.49 9.07 18.82
N ARG A 41 -22.33 10.04 19.22
CA ARG A 41 -22.59 11.23 18.39
C ARG A 41 -21.37 12.15 18.29
N GLU A 42 -20.57 12.25 19.35
CA GLU A 42 -19.32 12.99 19.37
C GLU A 42 -18.29 12.34 18.43
N LEU A 43 -18.08 11.03 18.54
CA LEU A 43 -17.20 10.27 17.64
C LEU A 43 -17.64 10.34 16.17
N GLU A 44 -18.94 10.26 15.89
CA GLU A 44 -19.45 10.46 14.53
C GLU A 44 -19.14 11.87 14.00
N GLN A 45 -19.21 12.89 14.85
CA GLN A 45 -18.91 14.26 14.47
C GLN A 45 -17.44 14.43 14.16
N GLU A 46 -16.55 13.87 14.97
CA GLU A 46 -15.11 13.85 14.71
C GLU A 46 -14.78 13.13 13.40
N ASN A 47 -15.35 11.94 13.19
CA ASN A 47 -15.14 11.17 11.96
C ASN A 47 -15.63 11.94 10.72
N LYS A 48 -16.78 12.62 10.82
CA LYS A 48 -17.29 13.50 9.74
C LYS A 48 -16.33 14.65 9.43
N LEU A 49 -15.69 15.26 10.43
CA LEU A 49 -14.71 16.32 10.22
C LEU A 49 -13.45 15.80 9.53
N VAL A 50 -12.94 14.64 9.95
CA VAL A 50 -11.77 13.99 9.32
C VAL A 50 -12.08 13.61 7.87
N ALA A 51 -13.23 12.98 7.62
CA ALA A 51 -13.68 12.61 6.28
C ALA A 51 -13.81 13.84 5.36
N ALA A 52 -14.37 14.94 5.87
CA ALA A 52 -14.48 16.20 5.11
C ALA A 52 -13.10 16.80 4.79
N ALA A 53 -12.16 16.77 5.74
CA ALA A 53 -10.81 17.29 5.54
C ALA A 53 -10.00 16.48 4.50
N LEU A 54 -10.18 15.15 4.48
CA LEU A 54 -9.49 14.25 3.56
C LEU A 54 -10.20 14.05 2.21
N SER A 55 -11.42 14.54 2.06
CA SER A 55 -12.22 14.46 0.82
C SER A 55 -11.44 14.82 -0.47
N PRO A 56 -10.68 15.94 -0.55
CA PRO A 56 -9.96 16.29 -1.78
C PRO A 56 -8.85 15.31 -2.15
N GLU A 57 -8.18 14.71 -1.15
CA GLU A 57 -7.13 13.70 -1.38
C GLU A 57 -7.74 12.38 -1.86
N PHE A 58 -8.89 12.00 -1.30
CA PHE A 58 -9.63 10.82 -1.78
C PHE A 58 -10.16 11.02 -3.20
N GLU A 59 -10.64 12.20 -3.57
CA GLU A 59 -11.07 12.48 -4.95
C GLU A 59 -9.92 12.41 -5.96
N ALA A 60 -8.70 12.79 -5.56
CA ALA A 60 -7.51 12.70 -6.40
C ALA A 60 -6.96 11.26 -6.52
N SER A 61 -7.05 10.46 -5.45
CA SER A 61 -6.52 9.10 -5.35
C SER A 61 -7.49 8.01 -5.83
N VAL A 62 -8.78 8.33 -5.89
CA VAL A 62 -9.79 7.44 -6.43
C VAL A 62 -9.51 7.12 -7.90
N PRO A 63 -9.55 5.83 -8.31
CA PRO A 63 -9.42 5.48 -9.71
C PRO A 63 -10.46 6.21 -10.56
N GLY A 64 -10.00 6.85 -11.65
CA GLY A 64 -10.84 7.71 -12.47
C GLY A 64 -12.14 7.04 -12.91
N LYS A 65 -13.18 7.83 -13.20
CA LYS A 65 -14.53 7.37 -13.56
C LYS A 65 -14.54 6.24 -14.59
N ARG A 66 -13.58 6.23 -15.53
CA ARG A 66 -13.40 5.18 -16.54
C ARG A 66 -13.01 3.82 -15.96
N LEU A 67 -12.13 3.76 -14.95
CA LEU A 67 -11.77 2.48 -14.33
C LEU A 67 -12.92 1.94 -13.50
N ARG A 68 -13.60 2.81 -12.74
CA ARG A 68 -14.83 2.46 -12.02
C ARG A 68 -15.87 1.83 -12.95
N HIS A 69 -16.19 2.50 -14.05
CA HIS A 69 -17.12 1.94 -15.05
C HIS A 69 -16.66 0.59 -15.63
N ARG A 70 -15.36 0.36 -15.82
CA ARG A 70 -14.85 -0.94 -16.27
C ARG A 70 -15.00 -2.02 -15.21
N ILE A 71 -14.74 -1.70 -13.95
CA ILE A 71 -14.93 -2.61 -12.82
C ILE A 71 -16.43 -2.92 -12.66
N ASP A 72 -17.29 -1.91 -12.69
CA ASP A 72 -18.74 -2.07 -12.58
C ASP A 72 -19.28 -2.95 -13.72
N ALA A 73 -18.82 -2.72 -14.96
CA ALA A 73 -19.17 -3.56 -16.10
C ALA A 73 -18.65 -4.99 -15.96
N ALA A 74 -17.44 -5.19 -15.42
CA ALA A 74 -16.89 -6.51 -15.17
C ALA A 74 -17.65 -7.27 -14.05
N ILE A 75 -18.07 -6.58 -12.99
CA ILE A 75 -18.88 -7.17 -11.91
C ILE A 75 -20.28 -7.52 -12.41
N ALA A 76 -20.91 -6.63 -13.19
CA ALA A 76 -22.21 -6.88 -13.81
C ALA A 76 -22.15 -8.08 -14.78
N GLY A 77 -21.07 -8.21 -15.55
CA GLY A 77 -20.81 -9.37 -16.41
C GLY A 77 -20.52 -10.66 -15.64
N ALA A 78 -19.78 -10.58 -14.52
CA ALA A 78 -19.48 -11.74 -13.68
C ALA A 78 -20.73 -12.30 -12.97
N GLY A 79 -21.73 -11.46 -12.67
CA GLY A 79 -23.03 -11.90 -12.17
C GLY A 79 -23.79 -12.79 -13.16
N GLN A 80 -23.66 -12.53 -14.47
CA GLN A 80 -24.30 -13.32 -15.53
C GLN A 80 -23.65 -14.70 -15.69
N PHE A 81 -22.33 -14.80 -15.50
CA PHE A 81 -21.63 -16.10 -15.57
C PHE A 81 -21.98 -17.03 -14.40
N ARG A 82 -22.39 -16.48 -13.24
CA ARG A 82 -22.78 -17.26 -12.07
C ARG A 82 -24.21 -17.83 -12.15
N GLN A 83 -25.10 -17.21 -12.92
CA GLN A 83 -26.50 -17.68 -13.06
C GLN A 83 -26.68 -18.84 -14.05
N VAL A 84 -25.74 -19.06 -14.97
CA VAL A 84 -25.82 -20.18 -15.93
C VAL A 84 -25.39 -21.52 -15.31
N SER A 85 -24.79 -21.51 -14.12
CA SER A 85 -24.31 -22.72 -13.41
C SER A 85 -25.26 -23.23 -12.32
N SER A 86 -26.40 -22.59 -12.08
CA SER A 86 -27.39 -23.02 -11.08
C SER A 86 -28.51 -23.86 -11.71
N GLY A 87 -28.12 -24.88 -12.48
CA GLY A 87 -29.02 -25.89 -13.00
C GLY A 87 -28.47 -27.27 -12.65
N ALA A 88 -28.96 -27.83 -11.53
CA ALA A 88 -28.83 -29.22 -11.08
C ALA A 88 -27.42 -29.83 -11.01
N VAL A 89 -27.00 -30.20 -9.80
CA VAL A 89 -26.61 -31.57 -9.39
C VAL A 89 -25.92 -31.48 -8.03
N GLU A 90 -26.50 -32.23 -7.08
CA GLU A 90 -25.96 -32.48 -5.75
C GLU A 90 -24.54 -33.08 -5.81
N THR A 91 -23.74 -32.77 -4.78
CA THR A 91 -22.53 -33.50 -4.35
C THR A 91 -21.31 -33.53 -5.28
N SER A 92 -20.52 -32.43 -5.33
CA SER A 92 -19.05 -32.51 -5.46
C SER A 92 -18.35 -31.15 -5.33
N VAL A 93 -18.06 -30.71 -4.10
CA VAL A 93 -17.29 -29.48 -3.80
C VAL A 93 -15.77 -29.66 -4.02
N ALA A 94 -15.30 -30.85 -4.43
CA ALA A 94 -13.87 -31.16 -4.53
C ALA A 94 -13.22 -31.01 -5.92
N VAL A 95 -13.97 -30.64 -6.98
CA VAL A 95 -13.42 -30.63 -8.36
C VAL A 95 -13.03 -29.22 -8.85
N GLY A 96 -13.63 -28.15 -8.30
CA GLY A 96 -13.37 -26.77 -8.76
C GLY A 96 -11.99 -26.22 -8.41
N LEU A 97 -11.40 -26.64 -7.29
CA LEU A 97 -10.07 -26.15 -6.87
C LEU A 97 -8.91 -26.89 -7.58
N ARG A 98 -9.16 -28.10 -8.09
CA ARG A 98 -8.13 -28.93 -8.74
C ARG A 98 -7.92 -28.57 -10.22
N GLY A 99 -8.93 -28.02 -10.89
CA GLY A 99 -8.81 -27.52 -12.27
C GLY A 99 -8.01 -26.22 -12.37
N TRP A 100 -8.20 -25.30 -11.43
CA TRP A 100 -7.44 -24.03 -11.40
C TRP A 100 -5.98 -24.24 -10.99
N LEU A 101 -5.70 -25.12 -10.04
CA LEU A 101 -4.31 -25.47 -9.69
C LEU A 101 -3.65 -26.37 -10.75
N GLY A 102 -4.41 -27.16 -11.53
CA GLY A 102 -3.85 -28.01 -12.58
C GLY A 102 -3.13 -27.22 -13.69
N SER A 103 -3.61 -26.02 -14.02
CA SER A 103 -2.98 -25.14 -15.01
C SER A 103 -1.68 -24.48 -14.53
N LEU A 104 -1.39 -24.51 -13.22
CA LEU A 104 -0.14 -23.99 -12.66
C LEU A 104 0.98 -25.04 -12.59
N PHE A 105 0.65 -26.31 -12.85
CA PHE A 105 1.59 -27.44 -12.75
C PHE A 105 1.84 -28.18 -14.08
N ASP A 106 1.54 -27.57 -15.23
CA ASP A 106 2.10 -28.02 -16.52
C ASP A 106 3.59 -27.64 -16.60
N PHE A 107 4.38 -28.30 -15.75
CA PHE A 107 5.82 -28.23 -15.67
C PHE A 107 6.41 -28.88 -16.93
N THR A 108 6.92 -28.05 -17.83
CA THR A 108 7.79 -28.51 -18.93
C THR A 108 9.04 -29.17 -18.32
N PRO A 109 9.44 -30.39 -18.75
CA PRO A 109 10.42 -31.23 -18.07
C PRO A 109 11.87 -30.70 -18.04
N GLN A 110 12.15 -29.49 -18.51
CA GLN A 110 13.51 -28.93 -18.56
C GLN A 110 13.93 -28.12 -17.32
N ARG A 111 13.04 -27.87 -16.33
CA ARG A 111 13.36 -27.07 -15.12
C ARG A 111 13.32 -27.84 -13.79
N ALA A 112 13.16 -29.17 -13.81
CA ALA A 112 12.93 -29.99 -12.61
C ALA A 112 14.12 -30.08 -11.63
N PHE A 113 15.35 -29.75 -12.04
CA PHE A 113 16.52 -29.88 -11.16
C PHE A 113 16.75 -28.69 -10.20
N GLY A 114 16.08 -27.55 -10.41
CA GLY A 114 16.25 -26.37 -9.54
C GLY A 114 15.40 -26.37 -8.27
N TYR A 115 14.21 -27.01 -8.30
CA TYR A 115 13.21 -26.88 -7.24
C TYR A 115 13.21 -28.03 -6.23
N ALA A 116 13.94 -29.12 -6.49
CA ALA A 116 14.06 -30.25 -5.56
C ALA A 116 14.74 -29.86 -4.23
N GLY A 117 15.75 -28.97 -4.28
CA GLY A 117 16.42 -28.49 -3.07
C GLY A 117 15.52 -27.64 -2.17
N LEU A 118 14.64 -26.82 -2.77
CA LEU A 118 13.78 -25.91 -2.03
C LEU A 118 12.66 -26.66 -1.29
N LEU A 119 12.11 -27.72 -1.91
CA LEU A 119 11.15 -28.62 -1.24
C LEU A 119 11.78 -29.39 -0.08
N ALA A 120 13.04 -29.83 -0.20
CA ALA A 120 13.74 -30.50 0.90
C ALA A 120 13.95 -29.55 2.10
N VAL A 121 14.31 -28.29 1.86
CA VAL A 121 14.49 -27.29 2.93
C VAL A 121 13.16 -26.94 3.60
N LEU A 122 12.09 -26.73 2.83
CA LEU A 122 10.77 -26.42 3.39
C LEU A 122 10.20 -27.57 4.21
N THR A 123 10.35 -28.82 3.74
CA THR A 123 9.90 -29.99 4.50
C THR A 123 10.69 -30.15 5.80
N PHE A 124 12.00 -29.93 5.79
CA PHE A 124 12.82 -29.95 7.01
C PHE A 124 12.44 -28.84 7.99
N ALA A 125 12.15 -27.63 7.51
CA ALA A 125 11.74 -26.51 8.36
C ALA A 125 10.40 -26.77 9.07
N VAL A 126 9.44 -27.38 8.37
CA VAL A 126 8.14 -27.76 8.96
C VAL A 126 8.32 -28.86 10.02
N ILE A 127 9.13 -29.88 9.74
CA ILE A 127 9.43 -30.94 10.70
C ILE A 127 10.12 -30.37 11.95
N PHE A 128 11.10 -29.49 11.77
CA PHE A 128 11.82 -28.85 12.88
C PHE A 128 10.89 -27.99 13.75
N ALA A 129 9.99 -27.20 13.15
CA ALA A 129 9.01 -26.40 13.87
C ALA A 129 8.03 -27.26 14.70
N VAL A 130 7.59 -28.40 14.18
CA VAL A 130 6.69 -29.31 14.89
C VAL A 130 7.39 -30.00 16.06
N VAL A 131 8.65 -30.40 15.91
CA VAL A 131 9.45 -31.01 17.00
C VAL A 131 9.76 -29.99 18.10
N GLN A 132 10.08 -28.74 17.73
CA GLN A 132 10.39 -27.69 18.71
C GLN A 132 9.15 -27.31 19.54
N ARG A 133 7.96 -27.33 18.95
CA ARG A 133 6.69 -27.07 19.65
C ARG A 133 6.27 -28.18 20.62
N ARG A 134 6.73 -29.41 20.40
CA ARG A 134 6.51 -30.55 21.32
C ARG A 134 7.46 -30.56 22.51
N ASN A 135 8.60 -29.88 22.41
CA ASN A 135 9.64 -29.86 23.45
C ASN A 135 9.62 -28.61 24.34
N THR A 136 8.59 -27.76 24.27
CA THR A 136 8.39 -26.69 25.26
C THR A 136 7.65 -27.27 26.47
N PRO A 137 8.32 -27.48 27.63
CA PRO A 137 7.62 -27.84 28.86
C PRO A 137 6.78 -26.64 29.31
N ILE A 138 5.48 -26.88 29.46
CA ILE A 138 4.52 -25.98 30.09
C ILE A 138 4.84 -25.95 31.60
N THR A 139 5.46 -24.89 32.10
CA THR A 139 5.51 -24.58 33.53
C THR A 139 4.24 -23.82 33.93
N LEU A 140 3.23 -24.59 34.32
CA LEU A 140 2.05 -24.11 35.05
C LEU A 140 2.42 -23.77 36.50
N GLY A 141 1.85 -22.68 37.01
CA GLY A 141 2.11 -22.14 38.34
C GLY A 141 1.81 -23.11 39.48
N GLY A 142 2.72 -23.15 40.45
CA GLY A 142 2.52 -23.72 41.77
C GLY A 142 2.43 -22.60 42.79
N ASN A 143 1.28 -22.51 43.46
CA ASN A 143 1.11 -21.73 44.68
C ASN A 143 1.78 -22.48 45.82
N ASP A 144 2.91 -21.98 46.32
CA ASP A 144 3.47 -22.41 47.60
C ASP A 144 3.42 -21.27 48.60
N VAL A 145 2.51 -21.44 49.55
CA VAL A 145 2.45 -20.73 50.83
C VAL A 145 3.63 -21.23 51.66
N ALA A 146 4.62 -20.39 51.91
CA ALA A 146 5.68 -20.67 52.89
C ALA A 146 6.03 -19.43 53.71
N LEU A 147 5.70 -19.55 54.99
CA LEU A 147 6.36 -19.02 56.19
C LEU A 147 6.63 -17.51 56.31
N VAL A 148 5.72 -16.89 57.07
CA VAL A 148 6.01 -15.82 58.02
C VAL A 148 7.04 -16.31 59.06
N ASP A 149 8.20 -15.68 59.12
CA ASP A 149 8.97 -15.49 60.37
C ASP A 149 10.02 -14.37 60.21
N LYS A 150 9.78 -13.23 60.87
CA LYS A 150 10.70 -12.58 61.83
C LYS A 150 10.18 -11.21 62.21
N GLY A 151 9.72 -11.11 63.45
CA GLY A 151 9.61 -9.85 64.17
C GLY A 151 10.93 -9.48 64.84
N THR A 152 11.24 -8.18 64.85
CA THR A 152 11.86 -7.44 65.98
C THR A 152 11.69 -5.95 65.66
N GLU A 153 10.64 -5.31 66.16
CA GLU A 153 10.63 -4.47 67.38
C GLU A 153 11.36 -3.11 67.19
N ARG A 154 10.64 -1.97 67.18
CA ARG A 154 10.37 -1.11 68.37
C ARG A 154 9.97 0.34 67.99
N ARG A 155 8.90 0.79 68.66
CA ARG A 155 8.57 2.17 69.14
C ARG A 155 8.12 3.29 68.18
N ALA A 156 6.86 3.68 68.37
CA ALA A 156 6.26 5.01 68.12
C ALA A 156 6.57 5.98 69.29
N PRO A 157 5.91 7.15 69.46
CA PRO A 157 5.28 8.12 68.52
C PRO A 157 5.77 9.57 68.77
N GLY A 158 5.43 10.53 67.91
CA GLY A 158 5.63 11.95 68.20
C GLY A 158 5.09 12.90 67.11
N PRO A 159 4.19 13.85 67.43
CA PRO A 159 3.43 14.65 66.47
C PRO A 159 4.02 16.04 66.18
N GLY A 160 3.56 16.64 65.09
CA GLY A 160 3.52 18.09 64.91
C GLY A 160 4.49 18.64 63.86
N SER A 161 3.94 19.21 62.78
CA SER A 161 3.89 20.67 62.60
C SER A 161 3.48 21.01 61.17
N ASP A 162 2.63 22.02 61.10
CA ASP A 162 2.12 22.69 59.91
C ASP A 162 3.24 23.27 59.04
N SER A 163 3.07 23.22 57.72
CA SER A 163 3.38 24.39 56.87
C SER A 163 2.80 24.28 55.46
N THR A 164 1.68 24.97 55.31
CA THR A 164 1.47 26.08 54.37
C THR A 164 1.84 25.91 52.90
N ALA A 165 0.80 26.11 52.09
CA ALA A 165 0.77 26.39 50.68
C ALA A 165 1.85 27.36 50.16
N ALA A 166 2.33 27.08 48.95
CA ALA A 166 2.77 28.12 48.02
C ALA A 166 2.42 27.70 46.59
N VAL A 167 1.31 28.25 46.12
CA VAL A 167 0.97 28.45 44.71
C VAL A 167 2.08 29.26 44.05
N VAL A 168 2.61 28.79 42.91
CA VAL A 168 3.44 29.61 42.01
C VAL A 168 2.85 29.52 40.59
N PRO A 169 2.50 30.67 39.97
CA PRO A 169 1.89 30.76 38.64
C PRO A 169 2.93 30.69 37.48
N PRO A 170 2.50 30.43 36.24
CA PRO A 170 3.38 30.36 35.08
C PRO A 170 3.79 31.76 34.57
N ALA A 171 5.09 31.91 34.28
CA ALA A 171 5.66 33.11 33.68
C ALA A 171 5.42 33.17 32.14
N PRO A 172 5.20 34.36 31.55
CA PRO A 172 5.00 34.53 30.11
C PRO A 172 6.29 34.98 29.40
N VAL A 173 6.67 34.31 28.30
CA VAL A 173 7.77 34.77 27.43
C VAL A 173 7.39 34.70 25.94
N LYS A 174 6.88 35.84 25.47
CA LYS A 174 7.26 36.60 24.26
C LYS A 174 7.56 35.83 22.96
N ALA A 175 6.61 35.95 22.02
CA ALA A 175 6.79 35.76 20.59
C ALA A 175 7.68 36.83 19.95
N PRO A 176 8.49 36.50 18.93
CA PRO A 176 9.06 37.48 18.02
C PRO A 176 8.19 37.65 16.77
N VAL A 177 7.62 38.85 16.65
CA VAL A 177 7.03 39.42 15.43
C VAL A 177 8.15 39.68 14.42
N GLN A 178 8.10 39.05 13.24
CA GLN A 178 8.90 39.49 12.09
C GLN A 178 8.02 40.17 11.04
N LYS A 179 8.51 41.35 10.65
CA LYS A 179 7.87 42.38 9.84
C LYS A 179 7.64 41.94 8.41
N MET A 180 6.44 42.25 7.93
CA MET A 180 6.13 42.46 6.52
C MET A 180 7.03 43.56 5.92
N ALA A 181 7.70 43.25 4.80
CA ALA A 181 8.23 44.24 3.88
C ALA A 181 7.46 44.14 2.56
N ARG A 182 6.67 45.17 2.32
CA ARG A 182 5.87 45.46 1.14
C ARG A 182 6.78 46.10 0.08
N GLY A 183 7.03 45.40 -1.02
CA GLY A 183 7.71 45.93 -2.20
C GLY A 183 6.72 46.05 -3.35
N THR A 184 6.39 47.29 -3.72
CA THR A 184 5.54 47.69 -4.84
C THR A 184 6.25 47.55 -6.19
N ALA A 185 5.49 47.05 -7.18
CA ALA A 185 5.49 47.35 -8.62
C ALA A 185 6.79 47.78 -9.35
N SER A 186 7.14 47.02 -10.40
CA SER A 186 7.63 47.62 -11.65
C SER A 186 7.39 46.69 -12.85
N THR A 187 6.56 47.21 -13.75
CA THR A 187 6.25 46.77 -15.11
C THR A 187 7.48 46.93 -16.00
N SER A 188 7.85 45.89 -16.77
CA SER A 188 8.67 46.08 -17.99
C SER A 188 8.61 44.83 -18.87
N SER A 189 7.63 44.83 -19.76
CA SER A 189 7.68 44.12 -21.03
C SER A 189 8.83 44.67 -21.88
N ARG A 190 9.84 43.85 -22.18
CA ARG A 190 10.75 44.16 -23.29
C ARG A 190 11.12 42.89 -24.04
N SER A 191 10.29 42.62 -25.04
CA SER A 191 10.64 41.86 -26.24
C SER A 191 12.00 42.34 -26.75
N ARG A 192 12.95 41.41 -26.86
CA ARG A 192 14.18 41.60 -27.61
C ARG A 192 14.45 40.33 -28.39
N ASN A 193 14.04 40.35 -29.65
CA ASN A 193 14.52 39.46 -30.69
C ASN A 193 16.05 39.55 -30.73
N VAL A 194 16.74 38.45 -30.47
CA VAL A 194 18.17 38.31 -30.76
C VAL A 194 18.33 37.10 -31.66
N ALA A 195 18.86 37.41 -32.84
CA ALA A 195 19.13 36.51 -33.93
C ALA A 195 20.06 35.36 -33.54
N THR A 196 19.73 34.22 -34.14
CA THR A 196 20.58 33.10 -34.57
C THR A 196 22.09 33.39 -34.54
N ARG A 197 22.80 32.70 -33.64
CA ARG A 197 24.20 32.31 -33.86
C ARG A 197 24.35 30.84 -33.51
N LEU A 198 24.53 30.02 -34.56
CA LEU A 198 25.12 28.69 -34.45
C LEU A 198 26.57 28.82 -33.95
N PRO A 199 27.00 28.02 -32.98
CA PRO A 199 28.36 27.55 -32.92
C PRO A 199 28.45 26.21 -33.67
N SER A 200 28.91 26.27 -34.92
CA SER A 200 29.57 25.13 -35.55
C SER A 200 30.88 24.89 -34.83
N GLY A 201 30.96 23.80 -34.08
CA GLY A 201 32.15 23.43 -33.34
C GLY A 201 32.05 22.01 -32.82
N THR A 202 32.53 21.07 -33.65
CA THR A 202 32.95 19.71 -33.26
C THR A 202 31.85 18.81 -32.66
N SER A 203 31.27 17.98 -33.53
CA SER A 203 30.80 16.63 -33.18
C SER A 203 31.98 15.81 -32.65
N ALA A 204 32.38 16.06 -31.42
CA ALA A 204 33.05 15.07 -30.60
C ALA A 204 31.93 14.30 -29.88
N THR A 205 31.80 13.05 -30.27
CA THR A 205 30.99 12.00 -29.64
C THR A 205 31.28 11.96 -28.13
N VAL A 206 30.64 12.85 -27.36
CA VAL A 206 30.43 12.63 -25.94
C VAL A 206 29.33 11.58 -25.88
N ALA A 207 29.74 10.33 -26.10
CA ALA A 207 29.10 9.20 -25.46
C ALA A 207 29.20 9.48 -23.96
N ASN A 208 28.24 10.25 -23.45
CA ASN A 208 27.85 10.23 -22.05
C ASN A 208 27.66 8.75 -21.75
N HIS A 209 28.66 8.14 -21.13
CA HIS A 209 28.50 6.87 -20.47
C HIS A 209 27.53 7.17 -19.34
N VAL A 210 26.24 7.14 -19.65
CA VAL A 210 25.17 7.25 -18.67
C VAL A 210 25.53 6.20 -17.64
N ARG A 211 25.93 6.64 -16.45
CA ARG A 211 26.31 5.73 -15.37
C ARG A 211 25.03 4.98 -15.00
N LEU A 212 24.88 3.82 -15.61
CA LEU A 212 23.77 2.93 -15.38
C LEU A 212 23.96 2.30 -14.01
N LEU A 213 22.89 2.21 -13.24
CA LEU A 213 22.90 1.45 -12.00
C LEU A 213 23.13 -0.04 -12.32
N PRO A 214 23.73 -0.82 -11.41
CA PRO A 214 23.82 -2.27 -11.57
C PRO A 214 22.45 -2.88 -11.89
N GLY A 215 22.34 -3.71 -12.94
CA GLY A 215 21.09 -4.34 -13.37
C GLY A 215 20.21 -3.52 -14.33
N GLU A 216 20.41 -2.20 -14.45
CA GLU A 216 19.61 -1.33 -15.34
C GLU A 216 19.76 -1.69 -16.82
N ARG A 217 20.95 -2.15 -17.22
CA ARG A 217 21.26 -2.54 -18.60
C ARG A 217 20.37 -3.66 -19.11
N THR A 218 20.14 -4.68 -18.28
CA THR A 218 19.33 -5.85 -18.66
C THR A 218 17.90 -5.43 -18.96
N TYR A 219 17.28 -4.59 -18.11
CA TYR A 219 15.94 -4.06 -18.38
C TYR A 219 15.87 -3.22 -19.64
N LEU A 220 16.86 -2.34 -19.88
CA LEU A 220 16.89 -1.51 -21.07
C LEU A 220 17.00 -2.35 -22.35
N GLN A 221 17.78 -3.42 -22.34
CA GLN A 221 17.88 -4.35 -23.46
C GLN A 221 16.54 -5.03 -23.71
N THR A 222 15.94 -5.65 -22.69
CA THR A 222 14.62 -6.29 -22.81
C THR A 222 13.54 -5.33 -23.34
N ILE A 223 13.53 -4.09 -22.84
CA ILE A 223 12.59 -3.07 -23.30
C ILE A 223 12.82 -2.71 -24.75
N ALA A 224 14.08 -2.56 -25.19
CA ALA A 224 14.40 -2.26 -26.58
C ALA A 224 13.99 -3.40 -27.52
N ASP A 225 14.24 -4.65 -27.12
CA ASP A 225 13.89 -5.84 -27.88
C ASP A 225 12.36 -5.97 -28.04
N LEU A 226 11.61 -5.82 -26.94
CA LEU A 226 10.14 -5.85 -26.96
C LEU A 226 9.54 -4.69 -27.76
N ASP A 227 10.04 -3.47 -27.57
CA ASP A 227 9.58 -2.28 -28.30
C ASP A 227 9.84 -2.42 -29.81
N SER A 228 11.00 -2.95 -30.21
CA SER A 228 11.31 -3.22 -31.62
C SER A 228 10.36 -4.25 -32.23
N THR A 229 10.08 -5.34 -31.52
CA THR A 229 9.14 -6.39 -31.94
C THR A 229 7.73 -5.82 -32.13
N ILE A 230 7.30 -5.00 -31.18
CA ILE A 230 6.02 -4.29 -31.21
C ILE A 230 5.95 -3.31 -32.38
N LYS A 231 7.03 -2.58 -32.66
CA LYS A 231 7.08 -1.56 -33.72
C LYS A 231 7.11 -2.15 -35.12
N LEU A 232 7.81 -3.27 -35.30
CA LEU A 232 7.87 -3.99 -36.58
C LEU A 232 6.48 -4.47 -37.01
N ASP A 233 5.64 -4.84 -36.04
CA ASP A 233 4.31 -5.40 -36.30
C ASP A 233 3.15 -4.41 -36.02
N LYS A 234 3.39 -3.11 -36.21
CA LYS A 234 2.38 -2.05 -35.97
C LYS A 234 1.10 -2.21 -36.80
N GLY A 235 1.19 -2.80 -37.99
CA GLY A 235 0.05 -2.97 -38.89
C GLY A 235 -1.04 -3.93 -38.38
N GLN A 236 -0.77 -4.68 -37.30
CA GLN A 236 -1.71 -5.67 -36.76
C GLN A 236 -2.53 -5.19 -35.55
N MET A 237 -2.33 -3.97 -35.04
CA MET A 237 -3.20 -3.42 -33.98
C MET A 237 -4.35 -2.60 -34.56
N LYS A 238 -5.54 -2.74 -33.96
CA LYS A 238 -6.67 -1.84 -34.21
C LYS A 238 -6.26 -0.39 -33.85
N PRO A 239 -6.64 0.63 -34.65
CA PRO A 239 -6.22 2.03 -34.42
C PRO A 239 -6.57 2.56 -33.02
N ALA A 240 -7.72 2.18 -32.47
CA ALA A 240 -8.13 2.57 -31.13
C ALA A 240 -7.21 2.00 -30.04
N LEU A 241 -6.79 0.74 -30.17
CA LEU A 241 -5.88 0.08 -29.24
C LEU A 241 -4.48 0.67 -29.33
N GLN A 242 -4.02 1.01 -30.54
CA GLN A 242 -2.74 1.68 -30.74
C GLN A 242 -2.69 3.03 -30.03
N ALA A 243 -3.74 3.86 -30.16
CA ALA A 243 -3.80 5.15 -29.49
C ALA A 243 -3.87 5.05 -27.96
N GLU A 244 -4.45 3.98 -27.41
CA GLU A 244 -4.43 3.70 -25.97
C GLU A 244 -3.02 3.25 -25.51
N TYR A 245 -2.40 2.35 -26.28
CA TYR A 245 -1.03 1.90 -26.03
C TYR A 245 -0.02 3.05 -26.04
N GLU A 246 -0.05 3.92 -27.06
CA GLU A 246 0.86 5.06 -27.18
C GLU A 246 0.71 6.04 -26.00
N ARG A 247 -0.52 6.27 -25.53
CA ARG A 247 -0.78 7.09 -24.33
C ARG A 247 -0.22 6.45 -23.06
N ASN A 248 -0.46 5.14 -22.87
CA ASN A 248 0.04 4.42 -21.70
C ASN A 248 1.57 4.35 -21.70
N LEU A 249 2.18 4.10 -22.86
CA LEU A 249 3.64 4.08 -23.03
C LEU A 249 4.25 5.44 -22.70
N ALA A 250 3.67 6.54 -23.22
CA ALA A 250 4.15 7.89 -22.92
C ALA A 250 4.06 8.23 -21.42
N PHE A 251 3.02 7.75 -20.73
CA PHE A 251 2.90 7.92 -19.28
C PHE A 251 3.99 7.14 -18.52
N VAL A 252 4.18 5.86 -18.85
CA VAL A 252 5.21 5.01 -18.23
C VAL A 252 6.62 5.55 -18.51
N ASP A 253 6.87 6.04 -19.72
CA ASP A 253 8.17 6.63 -20.09
C ASP A 253 8.49 7.89 -19.28
N ARG A 254 7.49 8.75 -19.04
CA ARG A 254 7.65 9.93 -18.18
C ARG A 254 7.94 9.52 -16.73
N ALA A 255 7.20 8.54 -16.21
CA ALA A 255 7.41 8.03 -14.85
C ALA A 255 8.81 7.41 -14.69
N LEU A 256 9.26 6.63 -15.67
CA LEU A 256 10.58 6.02 -15.69
C LEU A 256 11.71 7.06 -15.77
N ALA A 257 11.52 8.12 -16.58
CA ALA A 257 12.48 9.23 -16.65
C ALA A 257 12.61 9.96 -15.29
N ALA A 258 11.48 10.20 -14.61
CA ALA A 258 11.47 10.77 -13.27
C ALA A 258 12.16 9.85 -12.26
N ALA A 259 11.83 8.56 -12.25
CA ALA A 259 12.43 7.55 -11.38
C ALA A 259 13.96 7.45 -11.57
N ARG A 260 14.43 7.42 -12.82
CA ARG A 260 15.87 7.43 -13.14
C ARG A 260 16.56 8.70 -12.67
N THR A 261 15.89 9.85 -12.78
CA THR A 261 16.45 11.12 -12.31
C THR A 261 16.60 11.11 -10.79
N ALA A 262 15.58 10.65 -10.07
CA ALA A 262 15.59 10.53 -8.60
C ALA A 262 16.64 9.53 -8.10
N ALA A 263 16.76 8.37 -8.74
CA ALA A 263 17.77 7.36 -8.38
C ALA A 263 19.20 7.85 -8.67
N LYS A 264 19.39 8.64 -9.74
CA LYS A 264 20.70 9.24 -10.06
C LYS A 264 21.08 10.37 -9.13
N SER A 265 20.12 11.20 -8.69
CA SER A 265 20.39 12.24 -7.70
C SER A 265 20.64 11.68 -6.31
N ASN A 266 20.10 10.50 -5.99
CA ASN A 266 20.20 9.87 -4.67
C ASN A 266 20.75 8.43 -4.79
N PRO A 267 22.03 8.22 -5.16
CA PRO A 267 22.58 6.89 -5.42
C PRO A 267 22.70 5.99 -4.18
N ASN A 268 22.65 6.55 -2.98
CA ASN A 268 22.71 5.82 -1.71
C ASN A 268 21.32 5.54 -1.11
N ASP A 269 20.25 5.96 -1.79
CA ASP A 269 18.87 5.74 -1.36
C ASP A 269 18.34 4.42 -1.95
N PRO A 270 18.15 3.37 -1.13
CA PRO A 270 17.67 2.08 -1.62
C PRO A 270 16.23 2.15 -2.15
N ASP A 271 15.40 3.07 -1.63
CA ASP A 271 14.00 3.20 -2.03
C ASP A 271 13.88 3.81 -3.43
N ALA A 272 14.72 4.81 -3.73
CA ALA A 272 14.80 5.40 -5.07
C ALA A 272 15.25 4.37 -6.12
N ALA A 273 16.22 3.51 -5.78
CA ALA A 273 16.65 2.42 -6.66
C ALA A 273 15.52 1.38 -6.86
N GLN A 274 14.85 0.98 -5.77
CA GLN A 274 13.74 0.03 -5.83
C GLN A 274 12.57 0.56 -6.67
N PHE A 275 12.21 1.83 -6.50
CA PHE A 275 11.17 2.48 -7.30
C PHE A 275 11.55 2.56 -8.79
N MET A 276 12.82 2.80 -9.11
CA MET A 276 13.29 2.77 -10.49
C MET A 276 13.15 1.35 -11.11
N PHE A 277 13.51 0.29 -10.38
CA PHE A 277 13.37 -1.07 -10.87
C PHE A 277 11.92 -1.52 -11.02
N SER A 278 11.01 -1.12 -10.12
CA SER A 278 9.58 -1.42 -10.26
C SER A 278 8.96 -0.69 -11.46
N ALA A 279 9.41 0.53 -11.76
CA ALA A 279 9.02 1.24 -12.97
C ALA A 279 9.51 0.51 -14.25
N TYR A 280 10.71 -0.05 -14.23
CA TYR A 280 11.22 -0.89 -15.33
C TYR A 280 10.37 -2.15 -15.54
N GLN A 281 10.05 -2.87 -14.47
CA GLN A 281 9.20 -4.07 -14.51
C GLN A 281 7.83 -3.72 -15.10
N SER A 282 7.19 -2.65 -14.60
CA SER A 282 5.89 -2.18 -15.10
C SER A 282 5.91 -1.89 -16.60
N LYS A 283 7.02 -1.34 -17.13
CA LYS A 283 7.18 -1.13 -18.57
C LYS A 283 7.28 -2.43 -19.34
N VAL A 284 8.07 -3.40 -18.85
CA VAL A 284 8.19 -4.73 -19.47
C VAL A 284 6.83 -5.43 -19.49
N ASP A 285 6.10 -5.40 -18.38
CA ASP A 285 4.77 -6.02 -18.27
C ASP A 285 3.75 -5.38 -19.24
N LEU A 286 3.77 -4.06 -19.38
CA LEU A 286 2.94 -3.36 -20.37
C LEU A 286 3.28 -3.82 -21.80
N LEU A 287 4.57 -3.92 -22.13
CA LEU A 287 5.00 -4.35 -23.46
C LEU A 287 4.62 -5.81 -23.72
N ASN A 288 4.79 -6.71 -22.77
CA ASN A 288 4.36 -8.11 -22.89
C ASN A 288 2.85 -8.22 -23.04
N THR A 289 2.08 -7.50 -22.22
CA THR A 289 0.60 -7.49 -22.32
C THR A 289 0.13 -7.04 -23.71
N VAL A 290 0.81 -6.03 -24.28
CA VAL A 290 0.49 -5.53 -25.62
C VAL A 290 0.92 -6.50 -26.70
N ALA A 291 2.03 -7.21 -26.52
CA ALA A 291 2.44 -8.28 -27.42
C ALA A 291 1.42 -9.43 -27.41
N ASP A 292 0.98 -9.87 -26.22
CA ASP A 292 0.01 -10.95 -26.05
C ASP A 292 -1.37 -10.58 -26.61
N ALA A 293 -1.86 -9.36 -26.33
CA ALA A 293 -3.16 -8.88 -26.82
C ALA A 293 -3.27 -8.94 -28.35
N ARG A 294 -2.16 -8.76 -29.07
CA ARG A 294 -2.12 -8.89 -30.54
C ARG A 294 -2.24 -10.33 -31.00
N VAL A 295 -1.68 -11.29 -30.26
CA VAL A 295 -1.77 -12.71 -30.58
C VAL A 295 -3.21 -13.19 -30.47
N TYR A 296 -3.94 -12.74 -29.45
CA TYR A 296 -5.36 -13.06 -29.27
C TYR A 296 -6.25 -12.48 -30.38
N ASP A 297 -6.01 -11.23 -30.80
CA ASP A 297 -6.75 -10.60 -31.91
C ASP A 297 -6.49 -11.30 -33.28
N ARG A 298 -5.52 -12.22 -33.37
CA ARG A 298 -5.17 -12.98 -34.59
C ARG A 298 -5.97 -14.28 -34.75
N GLN A 299 -6.66 -14.77 -33.73
CA GLN A 299 -7.47 -15.99 -33.84
C GLN A 299 -8.80 -15.68 -34.57
N PRO A 300 -9.09 -16.32 -35.72
CA PRO A 300 -10.29 -16.08 -36.52
C PRO A 300 -11.57 -16.61 -35.86
#